data_AF-A0A438VFK6-F1
#
_entry.id   AF-A0A438VFK6-F1
#
_cell.length_a   1.000
_cell.length_b   1.000
_cell.length_c   1.000
_cell.angle_alpha   90.00
_cell.angle_beta   90.00
_cell.angle_gamma   90.00
#
_symmetry.space_group_name_H-M   'P 1'
#
loop_
_entity.id
_entity.type
_entity.pdbx_description
1 polymer ?
#
loop_
_entity_poly.entity_id
_entity_poly.type
_entity_poly.pdbx_seq_one_letter_code
_entity_poly.pdbx_strand_id
1 'polypeptide(L)' 'MQEHMLESASEILKALELPHRFVQLCSGDLGFSASNTIDIEVWIPGQNCYREISSVSNTRDFQARRAKIRFKENQKNQLA' A
#
# COMPACT_ATOMS: atom_id res chain seq x y z
N MET A 1 -9.77 -3.68 0.95
CA MET A 1 -9.31 -2.26 0.86
C MET A 1 -7.89 -2.18 0.27
N GLN A 2 -6.89 -2.85 0.85
CA GLN A 2 -5.52 -2.81 0.32
C GLN A 2 -5.44 -3.35 -1.12
N GLU A 3 -6.12 -4.46 -1.42
CA GLU A 3 -6.22 -5.04 -2.79
C GLU A 3 -6.77 -4.03 -3.80
N HIS A 4 -7.89 -3.36 -3.50
CA HIS A 4 -8.44 -2.32 -4.38
C HIS A 4 -7.46 -1.16 -4.62
N MET A 5 -6.67 -0.74 -3.62
CA MET A 5 -5.65 0.29 -3.81
C MET A 5 -4.51 -0.20 -4.72
N LEU A 6 -4.09 -1.46 -4.56
CA LEU A 6 -3.08 -2.09 -5.43
C LEU A 6 -3.56 -2.17 -6.88
N GLU A 7 -4.80 -2.62 -7.09
CA GLU A 7 -5.42 -2.67 -8.42
C GLU A 7 -5.51 -1.28 -9.04
N SER A 8 -5.98 -0.28 -8.28
CA SER A 8 -6.08 1.10 -8.77
C SER A 8 -4.74 1.66 -9.25
N ALA A 9 -3.65 1.41 -8.51
CA ALA A 9 -2.32 1.83 -8.92
C ALA A 9 -1.78 1.01 -10.11
N SER A 10 -2.06 -0.30 -10.14
CA SER A 10 -1.69 -1.20 -11.23
C SER A 10 -2.39 -0.85 -12.55
N GLU A 11 -3.66 -0.45 -12.53
CA GLU A 11 -4.41 -0.07 -13.73
C GLU A 11 -3.76 1.09 -14.49
N ILE A 12 -3.17 2.06 -13.79
CA ILE A 12 -2.42 3.15 -14.42
C ILE A 12 -1.20 2.59 -15.18
N LEU A 13 -0.46 1.68 -14.56
CA LEU A 13 0.71 1.04 -15.18
C LEU A 13 0.33 0.15 -16.35
N LYS A 14 -0.81 -0.56 -16.27
CA LYS A 14 -1.36 -1.34 -17.39
C LYS A 14 -1.75 -0.43 -18.56
N ALA A 15 -2.42 0.69 -18.30
CA ALA A 15 -2.82 1.64 -19.33
C ALA A 15 -1.62 2.31 -20.03
N LEU A 16 -0.50 2.45 -19.34
CA LEU A 16 0.78 2.92 -19.89
C LEU A 16 1.63 1.81 -20.51
N GLU A 17 1.13 0.57 -20.52
CA GLU A 17 1.85 -0.62 -21.01
C GLU A 17 3.21 -0.84 -20.32
N LEU A 18 3.32 -0.49 -19.04
CA LEU A 18 4.53 -0.66 -18.24
C LEU A 18 4.51 -2.00 -17.50
N PRO A 19 5.42 -2.95 -17.82
CA PRO A 19 5.53 -4.20 -17.09
C PRO A 19 5.88 -3.93 -15.63
N HIS A 20 5.12 -4.51 -14.72
CA HIS A 20 5.30 -4.33 -13.29
C HIS A 20 4.99 -5.60 -12.52
N ARG A 21 5.47 -5.66 -11.28
CA ARG A 21 5.24 -6.76 -10.35
C ARG A 21 4.84 -6.23 -8.98
N PHE A 22 4.17 -7.07 -8.20
CA PHE A 22 3.93 -6.82 -6.79
C PHE A 22 4.98 -7.54 -5.94
N VAL A 23 5.51 -6.84 -4.95
CA VAL A 23 6.49 -7.36 -4.00
C VAL A 23 5.96 -7.16 -2.58
N GLN A 24 5.70 -8.26 -1.90
CA GLN A 24 5.32 -8.25 -0.49
C GLN A 24 6.57 -8.04 0.37
N LEU A 25 6.63 -6.93 1.11
CA LEU A 25 7.78 -6.64 1.97
C LEU A 25 7.83 -7.61 3.16
N CYS A 26 9.06 -7.94 3.59
CA CYS A 26 9.29 -8.74 4.79
C CYS A 26 9.15 -7.86 6.04
N SER A 27 8.96 -8.47 7.21
CA SER A 27 8.72 -7.74 8.46
C SER A 27 9.85 -6.79 8.86
N GLY A 28 11.10 -7.08 8.47
CA GLY A 28 12.26 -6.22 8.75
C GLY A 28 12.36 -4.98 7.86
N ASP A 29 11.60 -4.93 6.77
CA ASP A 29 11.62 -3.86 5.76
C ASP A 29 10.32 -3.04 5.76
N LEU A 30 9.42 -3.30 6.71
CA LEU A 30 8.19 -2.53 6.85
C LEU A 30 8.48 -1.14 7.40
N GLY A 31 7.80 -0.13 6.84
CA GLY A 31 7.78 1.22 7.41
C GLY A 31 7.19 1.24 8.83
N PHE A 32 7.62 2.19 9.66
CA PHE A 32 7.33 2.25 11.11
C PHE A 32 5.86 2.00 11.51
N SER A 33 4.89 2.51 10.73
CA SER A 33 3.46 2.39 11.04
C SER A 33 2.74 1.27 10.27
N ALA A 34 3.43 0.58 9.36
CA ALA A 34 2.82 -0.40 8.49
C ALA A 34 2.68 -1.76 9.20
N SER A 35 1.47 -2.33 9.14
CA SER A 35 1.26 -3.74 9.48
C SER A 35 1.58 -4.67 8.31
N ASN A 36 1.45 -4.14 7.09
CA ASN A 36 1.73 -4.80 5.84
C ASN A 36 2.02 -3.75 4.76
N THR A 37 2.94 -4.05 3.85
CA THR A 37 3.28 -3.22 2.70
C THR A 37 3.52 -4.10 1.48
N ILE A 38 2.92 -3.71 0.35
CA ILE A 38 3.17 -4.31 -0.95
C ILE A 38 3.68 -3.19 -1.86
N ASP A 39 4.88 -3.37 -2.39
CA ASP A 39 5.48 -2.48 -3.35
C ASP A 39 5.09 -2.89 -4.76
N ILE A 40 4.89 -1.89 -5.61
CA ILE A 40 4.72 -2.03 -7.04
C ILE A 40 6.04 -1.61 -7.67
N GLU A 41 6.68 -2.54 -8.35
CA GLU A 41 7.93 -2.28 -9.04
C GLU A 41 7.75 -2.35 -10.55
N VAL A 42 8.26 -1.37 -11.27
CA VAL A 42 8.22 -1.29 -12.73
C VAL A 42 9.55 -1.75 -13.31
N TRP A 43 9.50 -2.47 -14.42
CA TRP A 43 10.69 -2.84 -15.19
C TRP A 43 11.32 -1.60 -15.84
N ILE A 44 12.60 -1.34 -15.56
CA ILE A 44 13.36 -0.23 -16.13
C ILE A 44 14.43 -0.79 -17.08
N PRO A 45 14.21 -0.78 -18.41
CA PRO A 45 15.13 -1.39 -19.38
C PRO A 45 16.55 -0.84 -19.31
N GLY A 46 16.69 0.49 -19.11
CA GLY A 46 18.00 1.15 -19.00
C GLY A 46 18.82 0.74 -17.78
N GLN A 47 18.19 0.12 -16.77
CA GLN A 47 18.87 -0.40 -15.58
C GLN A 47 18.84 -1.94 -15.50
N ASN A 48 18.18 -2.61 -16.45
CA ASN A 48 17.98 -4.06 -16.49
C ASN A 48 17.48 -4.65 -15.15
N CYS A 49 16.56 -3.95 -14.49
CA CYS A 49 15.97 -4.40 -13.22
C CYS A 49 14.60 -3.78 -12.99
N TYR A 50 13.86 -4.36 -12.04
CA TYR A 50 12.66 -3.75 -11.47
C TYR A 50 13.06 -2.70 -10.43
N ARG A 51 12.32 -1.58 -10.40
CA ARG A 51 12.47 -0.51 -9.40
C ARG A 51 11.12 -0.14 -8.81
N GLU A 52 11.11 0.14 -7.52
CA GLU A 52 9.92 0.64 -6.82
C GLU A 52 9.41 1.93 -7.48
N ILE A 53 8.10 1.96 -7.75
CA ILE A 53 7.40 3.16 -8.23
C ILE A 53 6.28 3.60 -7.28
N SER A 54 5.77 2.68 -6.46
CA SER A 54 4.69 2.92 -5.51
C SER A 54 4.74 1.90 -4.39
N SER A 55 4.36 2.32 -3.18
CA SER A 55 4.23 1.46 -2.01
C SER A 55 2.82 1.56 -1.42
N VAL A 56 2.15 0.43 -1.22
CA VAL A 56 0.78 0.39 -0.68
C VAL A 56 0.78 -0.30 0.68
N SER A 57 0.63 0.51 1.72
CA SER A 57 0.70 0.07 3.13
C SER A 57 -0.66 0.06 3.81
N ASN A 58 -0.89 -0.93 4.68
CA ASN A 58 -2.00 -0.96 5.61
C ASN A 58 -1.49 -0.72 7.04
N THR A 59 -1.91 0.38 7.66
CA THR A 59 -1.50 0.75 9.03
C THR A 59 -2.48 0.28 10.10
N ARG A 60 -3.57 -0.40 9.71
CA ARG A 60 -4.71 -0.72 10.56
C ARG A 60 -5.11 0.53 11.36
N ASP A 61 -5.31 0.36 12.65
CA ASP A 61 -5.70 1.40 13.59
C ASP A 61 -4.50 2.19 14.18
N PHE A 62 -3.26 1.92 13.77
CA PHE A 62 -2.07 2.52 14.39
C PHE A 62 -2.09 4.05 14.32
N GLN A 63 -2.35 4.59 13.13
CA GLN A 63 -2.42 6.02 12.89
C GLN A 63 -3.71 6.61 13.48
N ALA A 64 -4.85 5.91 13.32
CA ALA A 64 -6.14 6.34 13.85
C ALA A 64 -6.13 6.50 15.38
N ARG A 65 -5.52 5.56 16.13
CA ARG A 65 -5.33 5.68 17.59
C ARG A 65 -4.56 6.92 17.98
N ARG A 66 -3.42 7.17 17.32
CA ARG A 66 -2.54 8.31 17.63
C ARG A 66 -3.21 9.64 17.32
N ALA A 67 -3.99 9.71 16.25
CA ALA A 67 -4.73 10.90 15.85
C ALA A 67 -6.13 11.03 16.49
N LYS A 68 -6.55 10.05 17.32
CA LYS A 68 -7.91 9.98 17.92
C LYS A 68 -9.05 9.98 16.88
N ILE A 69 -8.80 9.45 15.69
CA ILE A 69 -9.78 9.31 14.59
C ILE A 69 -10.72 8.15 14.92
N ARG A 70 -12.02 8.40 14.80
CA ARG A 70 -13.10 7.49 15.18
C ARG A 70 -14.23 7.56 14.16
N PHE A 71 -15.00 6.50 14.04
CA PHE A 71 -16.23 6.46 13.27
C PHE A 71 -17.42 6.08 14.17
N LYS A 72 -18.64 6.33 13.70
CA LYS A 72 -19.85 5.94 14.42
C LYS A 72 -20.41 4.64 13.87
N GLU A 73 -20.62 3.68 14.75
CA GLU A 73 -21.28 2.41 14.45
C GLU A 73 -22.34 2.16 15.53
N ASN A 74 -23.59 1.91 15.14
CA ASN A 74 -24.71 1.70 16.08
C ASN A 74 -24.80 2.77 17.18
N GLN A 75 -24.65 4.05 16.81
CA GLN A 75 -24.63 5.22 17.70
C GLN A 75 -23.48 5.27 18.73
N LYS A 76 -22.53 4.34 18.67
CA LYS A 76 -21.32 4.34 19.51
C LYS A 76 -20.12 4.81 18.70
N ASN A 77 -19.23 5.56 19.35
CA ASN A 77 -17.96 5.95 18.75
C ASN A 77 -16.99 4.76 18.82
N GLN A 78 -16.64 4.22 17.66
CA GLN A 78 -15.66 3.15 17.50
C GLN A 78 -14.33 3.72 17.01
N LEU A 79 -13.24 3.04 17.37
CA LEU A 79 -11.93 3.32 16.80
C LEU A 79 -11.92 2.91 15.32
N ALA A 80 -11.45 3.80 14.45
CA ALA A 80 -11.32 3.54 13.02
C ALA A 80 -10.20 2.54 12.70
#